data_AF-A0A6I5NWZ0-F1
#
_entry.id   AF-A0A6I5NWZ0-F1
#
_cell.length_a   1.000
_cell.length_b   1.000
_cell.length_c   1.000
_cell.angle_alpha   90.00
_cell.angle_beta   90.00
_cell.angle_gamma   90.00
#
_symmetry.space_group_name_H-M   'P 1'
#
loop_
_entity.id
_entity.type
_entity.pdbx_description
1 polymer ?
#
loop_
_entity_poly.entity_id
_entity_poly.type
_entity_poly.pdbx_seq_one_letter_code
_entity_poly.pdbx_strand_id
1 'polypeptide(L)' 'MLGALVIERSSDRRFYETFFEDAQQLAQTLDLILTSQASTDPNAERIPAAGFPMKSLEKYLEPLGRVGGVAIAFCRNSRG' A
#
# COMPACT_ATOMS: atom_id res chain seq x y z
N MET A 1 13.31 -2.95 -15.66
CA MET A 1 13.28 -3.82 -14.47
C MET A 1 11.80 -3.91 -14.07
N LEU A 2 11.14 -5.04 -14.30
CA LEU A 2 9.71 -5.23 -14.01
C LEU A 2 9.56 -5.55 -12.51
N GLY A 3 9.49 -4.51 -11.67
CA GLY A 3 9.09 -4.65 -10.26
C GLY A 3 7.56 -4.68 -10.16
N ALA A 4 7.02 -5.53 -9.30
CA ALA A 4 5.59 -5.57 -9.02
C ALA A 4 5.27 -4.70 -7.80
N LEU A 5 4.22 -3.89 -7.90
CA LEU A 5 3.71 -3.09 -6.80
C LEU A 5 3.11 -4.01 -5.74
N VAL A 6 3.65 -4.03 -4.53
CA VAL A 6 3.11 -4.85 -3.44
C VAL A 6 2.10 -4.06 -2.64
N ILE A 7 0.91 -4.65 -2.48
CA ILE A 7 -0.18 -4.09 -1.68
C ILE A 7 -0.58 -5.12 -0.64
N GLU A 8 -0.56 -4.73 0.63
CA GLU A 8 -0.99 -5.54 1.76
C GLU A 8 -2.47 -5.32 2.07
N ARG A 9 -3.19 -6.40 2.37
CA ARG A 9 -4.53 -6.27 2.95
C ARG A 9 -4.43 -6.10 4.46
N SER A 10 -5.05 -5.04 4.99
CA SER A 10 -5.13 -4.81 6.44
C SER A 10 -5.80 -5.98 7.17
N SER A 11 -5.42 -6.22 8.42
CA SER A 11 -5.89 -7.36 9.22
C SER A 11 -7.41 -7.33 9.47
N ASP A 12 -7.99 -6.14 9.60
CA ASP A 12 -9.43 -5.90 9.75
C ASP A 12 -10.19 -5.88 8.42
N ARG A 13 -9.49 -6.13 7.29
CA ARG A 13 -10.06 -6.18 5.93
C ARG A 13 -10.81 -4.90 5.55
N ARG A 14 -10.37 -3.75 6.05
CA ARG A 14 -10.93 -2.45 5.67
C ARG A 14 -10.13 -1.77 4.57
N PHE A 15 -8.82 -2.01 4.51
CA PHE A 15 -7.91 -1.29 3.62
C PHE A 15 -6.97 -2.20 2.83
N TYR A 16 -6.58 -1.68 1.67
CA TYR A 16 -5.39 -2.07 0.95
C TYR A 16 -4.33 -1.00 1.23
N GLU A 17 -3.16 -1.41 1.70
CA GLU A 17 -2.11 -0.54 2.22
C GLU A 17 -0.78 -0.95 1.61
N THR A 18 0.13 0.00 1.46
CA THR A 18 1.50 -0.28 1.04
C THR A 18 2.43 0.72 1.70
N PHE A 19 3.73 0.42 1.70
CA PHE A 19 4.74 1.12 2.46
C PHE A 19 5.98 1.39 1.62
N PHE A 20 6.86 2.27 2.12
CA PHE A 20 8.15 2.57 1.50
C PHE A 20 8.00 3.08 0.05
N GLU A 21 8.79 2.57 -0.90
CA GLU A 21 8.79 3.00 -2.31
C GLU A 21 7.47 2.68 -3.02
N ASP A 22 6.88 1.53 -2.71
CA ASP A 22 5.58 1.12 -3.26
C ASP A 22 4.46 2.08 -2.84
N ALA A 23 4.54 2.69 -1.65
CA ALA A 23 3.62 3.75 -1.25
C ALA A 23 3.71 5.00 -2.11
N GLN A 24 4.92 5.40 -2.48
CA GLN A 24 5.12 6.55 -3.35
C GLN A 24 4.55 6.25 -4.75
N GLN A 25 4.83 5.05 -5.27
CA GLN A 25 4.32 4.62 -6.57
C GLN A 25 2.80 4.49 -6.58
N LEU A 26 2.19 3.90 -5.56
CA LEU A 26 0.73 3.77 -5.44
C LEU A 26 0.08 5.14 -5.34
N ALA A 27 0.62 6.04 -4.51
CA ALA A 27 0.09 7.38 -4.33
C ALA A 27 0.09 8.17 -5.64
N GLN A 28 1.18 8.10 -6.41
CA GLN A 28 1.26 8.73 -7.73
C GLN A 28 0.32 8.09 -8.75
N THR A 29 0.23 6.75 -8.77
CA THR A 29 -0.58 6.01 -9.75
C THR A 29 -2.08 6.26 -9.55
N LEU A 30 -2.51 6.34 -8.29
CA LEU A 30 -3.93 6.43 -7.93
C LEU A 30 -4.36 7.84 -7.50
N ASP A 31 -3.46 8.82 -7.56
CA ASP A 31 -3.66 10.19 -7.07
C ASP A 31 -4.16 10.21 -5.62
N LEU A 32 -3.49 9.43 -4.76
CA LEU A 32 -3.77 9.37 -3.32
C LEU A 32 -2.83 10.29 -2.55
N ILE A 33 -3.29 10.71 -1.38
CA ILE A 33 -2.43 11.42 -0.42
C ILE A 33 -1.40 10.43 0.12
N LEU A 34 -0.12 10.69 -0.11
CA LEU A 34 0.97 9.98 0.53
C LEU A 34 1.04 10.38 2.01
N THR A 35 0.98 9.40 2.89
CA THR A 35 1.05 9.61 4.35
C THR A 35 2.32 8.96 4.91
N SER A 36 2.47 8.97 6.24
CA SER A 36 3.57 8.25 6.87
C SER A 36 3.19 7.67 8.23
N GLN A 37 3.69 6.48 8.51
CA GLN A 37 3.53 5.77 9.77
C GLN A 37 4.78 5.92 10.64
N ALA A 38 4.59 5.93 11.96
CA ALA A 38 5.72 5.86 12.89
C ALA A 38 6.39 4.48 12.79
N SER A 39 7.72 4.47 12.84
CA SER A 39 8.50 3.25 13.03
C SER A 39 8.39 2.76 14.47
N THR A 40 8.59 1.47 14.69
CA THR A 40 8.77 0.90 16.04
C THR A 40 10.12 1.28 16.65
N ASP A 41 11.09 1.70 15.83
CA ASP A 41 12.32 2.34 16.30
C ASP A 41 12.07 3.85 16.45
N PRO A 42 12.16 4.41 17.68
CA PRO A 42 11.91 5.84 17.91
C PRO A 42 12.92 6.77 17.24
N ASN A 43 14.08 6.26 16.82
CA ASN A 43 15.12 7.05 16.12
C ASN A 43 15.06 6.90 14.60
N ALA A 44 14.18 6.03 14.08
CA ALA A 44 14.05 5.83 12.64
C ALA A 44 13.15 6.89 12.00
N GLU A 45 13.41 7.16 10.71
CA GLU A 45 12.53 8.00 9.90
C GLU A 45 11.12 7.40 9.78
N ARG A 46 10.14 8.26 9.56
CA ARG A 46 8.76 7.82 9.34
C ARG A 46 8.66 7.03 8.05
N ILE A 47 7.90 5.94 8.08
CA ILE A 47 7.73 5.04 6.94
C ILE A 47 6.66 5.63 6.01
N PRO A 48 6.95 5.95 4.74
CA PRO A 48 5.93 6.35 3.78
C PRO A 48 4.85 5.29 3.67
N ALA A 49 3.58 5.70 3.62
CA ALA A 49 2.44 4.80 3.58
C ALA A 49 1.34 5.38 2.68
N ALA A 50 0.74 4.51 1.87
CA ALA A 50 -0.40 4.86 1.04
C ALA A 50 -1.40 3.72 1.05
N GLY A 51 -2.69 4.03 0.88
CA GLY A 51 -3.71 3.00 0.88
C GLY A 51 -5.08 3.55 0.55
N PHE A 52 -6.01 2.63 0.30
CA PHE A 52 -7.39 2.95 -0.01
C PHE A 52 -8.35 1.90 0.57
N PRO A 53 -9.63 2.27 0.80
CA PRO A 53 -10.62 1.32 1.33
C PRO A 53 -10.83 0.14 0.37
N MET A 54 -10.95 -1.08 0.90
CA MET A 54 -11.12 -2.28 0.06
C MET A 54 -12.33 -2.19 -0.89
N LYS A 55 -13.42 -1.57 -0.42
CA LYS A 55 -14.63 -1.34 -1.23
C LYS A 55 -14.41 -0.46 -2.46
N SER A 56 -13.29 0.28 -2.50
CA SER A 56 -12.94 1.15 -3.62
C SER A 56 -12.04 0.46 -4.65
N LEU A 57 -11.73 -0.84 -4.49
CA LEU A 57 -10.82 -1.56 -5.38
C LEU A 57 -11.26 -1.49 -6.84
N GLU A 58 -12.56 -1.64 -7.12
CA GLU A 58 -13.10 -1.60 -8.48
C GLU A 58 -12.78 -0.29 -9.20
N LYS A 59 -12.79 0.84 -8.48
CA LYS A 59 -12.41 2.17 -9.02
C LYS A 59 -10.95 2.21 -9.47
N TYR A 60 -10.08 1.41 -8.86
CA TYR A 60 -8.64 1.45 -9.07
C TYR A 60 -8.10 0.30 -9.93
N LEU A 61 -8.93 -0.63 -10.40
CA LEU A 61 -8.47 -1.75 -11.23
C LEU A 61 -7.79 -1.29 -12.53
N GLU A 62 -8.37 -0.32 -13.23
CA GLU A 62 -7.80 0.20 -14.48
C GLU A 62 -6.43 0.86 -14.27
N PRO A 63 -6.25 1.86 -13.38
CA PRO A 63 -4.95 2.47 -13.17
C PRO A 63 -3.92 1.49 -12.58
N LEU A 64 -4.35 0.56 -11.71
CA LEU A 64 -3.47 -0.50 -11.19
C LEU A 64 -3.00 -1.46 -12.29
N GLY A 65 -3.85 -1.75 -13.29
CA GLY A 65 -3.50 -2.59 -14.44
C GLY A 65 -2.48 -1.95 -15.39
N ARG A 66 -2.24 -0.64 -15.29
CA ARG A 66 -1.18 0.06 -16.04
C ARG A 66 0.18 -0.08 -15.38
N VAL A 67 0.22 -0.49 -14.11
CA VAL A 67 1.45 -0.81 -13.40
C VAL A 67 1.90 -2.20 -13.86
N GLY A 68 3.18 -2.36 -14.20
CA GLY A 68 3.72 -3.57 -14.83
C GLY A 68 3.45 -4.90 -14.08
N GLY A 69 3.06 -4.83 -12.81
CA GLY A 69 2.41 -5.90 -12.06
C GLY A 69 1.95 -5.40 -10.69
N VAL A 70 0.90 -6.03 -10.13
CA VAL A 70 0.45 -5.79 -8.75
C VAL A 70 0.36 -7.12 -8.03
N ALA A 71 1.04 -7.22 -6.88
CA ALA A 71 1.00 -8.38 -6.00
C ALA A 71 0.25 -8.03 -4.72
N ILE A 72 -0.82 -8.77 -4.41
CA ILE A 72 -1.54 -8.59 -3.16
C ILE A 72 -1.01 -9.57 -2.12
N ALA A 73 -0.36 -9.04 -1.09
CA ALA A 73 0.13 -9.81 0.03
C ALA A 73 -0.91 -9.87 1.15
N PHE A 74 -1.03 -11.04 1.77
CA PHE A 74 -1.88 -11.25 2.94
C PHE A 74 -1.00 -11.41 4.18
N CYS A 75 -0.74 -10.30 4.86
CA CYS A 75 -0.03 -10.34 6.12
C CYS A 75 -0.97 -10.87 7.22
N ARG A 76 -0.72 -12.08 7.72
CA ARG A 76 -1.42 -12.65 8.88
C ARG A 76 -0.76 -12.12 10.15
N ASN A 77 -0.83 -10.82 10.36
CA ASN A 77 -0.22 -10.20 11.53
C ASN A 77 -1.19 -10.34 12.70
N SER A 78 -1.05 -11.41 13.47
CA SER A 78 -1.57 -11.49 14.83
C SER A 78 -0.79 -10.47 15.67
N ARG A 79 -1.23 -9.21 15.65
CA ARG A 79 -0.82 -8.23 16.67
C ARG A 79 -1.46 -8.72 17.97
N GLY A 80 -0.71 -9.52 18.72
CA GLY A 80 -0.89 -9.72 20.16
C GLY A 80 -0.22 -8.59 20.91
#